data_AF-A0A955D591-F1
#
_entry.id   AF-A0A955D591-F1
#
_cell.length_a   1.000
_cell.length_b   1.000
_cell.length_c   1.000
_cell.angle_alpha   90.00
_cell.angle_beta   90.00
_cell.angle_gamma   90.00
#
_symmetry.space_group_name_H-M   'P 1'
#
loop_
_entity.id
_entity.type
_entity.pdbx_description
1 polymer ?
#
loop_
_entity_poly.entity_id
_entity_poly.type
_entity_poly.pdbx_seq_one_letter_code
_entity_poly.pdbx_strand_id
1 'polypeptide(L)'
;VGSLLRHRHPVLLLKDAPSERDHYIVVGDLPLDPASEWWFKTFGVRYQRVTNVLDDPHPEDTVRVGVVATGSMLSAIAEEVRGDIGERALVQHWSAVTEEQATGSATHLLEIFDRQASKWSMVRALCRREGFDERRVVAIGDGLNDVELLANAAVGIAMENASEAVCAVADAFTGHHDRDGVAQAIDRLLNGGLSAPLA
;
A
#
# COMPACT_ATOMS: atom_id res chain seq x y z
N VAL A 1 11.36 -8.24 -11.28
CA VAL A 1 12.54 -7.34 -11.28
C VAL A 1 13.19 -7.22 -12.66
N GLY A 2 13.61 -8.32 -13.31
CA GLY A 2 14.27 -8.25 -14.63
C GLY A 2 13.52 -7.42 -15.68
N SER A 3 12.20 -7.58 -15.78
CA SER A 3 11.36 -6.78 -16.70
C SER A 3 11.33 -5.29 -16.37
N LEU A 4 11.34 -4.93 -15.10
CA LEU A 4 11.36 -3.53 -14.65
C LEU A 4 12.70 -2.85 -14.95
N LEU A 5 13.82 -3.56 -14.74
CA LEU A 5 15.16 -3.02 -14.97
C LEU A 5 15.42 -2.69 -16.45
N ARG A 6 14.79 -3.42 -17.40
CA ARG A 6 14.88 -3.11 -18.84
C ARG A 6 14.38 -1.71 -19.17
N HIS A 7 13.45 -1.19 -18.37
CA HIS A 7 12.90 0.15 -18.53
C HIS A 7 13.76 1.25 -17.89
N ARG A 8 14.97 0.93 -17.42
CA ARG A 8 15.93 1.90 -16.87
C ARG A 8 15.40 2.65 -15.65
N HIS A 9 14.69 1.94 -14.77
CA HIS A 9 14.32 2.45 -13.46
C HIS A 9 14.87 1.53 -12.36
N PRO A 10 15.40 2.10 -11.27
CA PRO A 10 15.74 1.28 -10.11
C PRO A 10 14.48 0.65 -9.54
N VAL A 11 14.61 -0.59 -9.06
CA VAL A 11 13.49 -1.32 -8.45
C VAL A 11 13.63 -1.24 -6.93
N LEU A 12 12.55 -0.84 -6.27
CA LEU A 12 12.48 -0.68 -4.82
C LEU A 12 11.85 -1.93 -4.21
N LEU A 13 12.62 -2.72 -3.48
CA LEU A 13 12.12 -3.87 -2.73
C LEU A 13 11.88 -3.41 -1.29
N LEU A 14 10.62 -3.25 -0.90
CA LEU A 14 10.26 -2.98 0.49
C LEU A 14 10.42 -4.27 1.30
N LYS A 15 11.08 -4.16 2.45
CA LYS A 15 11.37 -5.26 3.35
C LYS A 15 10.49 -5.20 4.60
N ASP A 16 9.92 -6.34 4.99
CA ASP A 16 9.38 -6.56 6.34
C ASP A 16 10.54 -6.94 7.27
N ALA A 17 11.38 -5.95 7.57
CA ALA A 17 12.62 -6.17 8.28
C ALA A 17 12.49 -5.78 9.77
N PRO A 18 13.21 -6.47 10.68
CA PRO A 18 13.40 -5.97 12.04
C PRO A 18 13.91 -4.53 12.03
N SER A 19 13.60 -3.77 13.08
CA SER A 19 13.92 -2.33 13.21
C SER A 19 15.40 -1.97 13.05
N GLU A 20 16.31 -2.93 13.00
CA GLU A 20 17.76 -2.74 12.81
C GLU A 20 18.23 -2.94 11.37
N ARG A 21 17.43 -3.55 10.49
CA ARG A 21 17.79 -3.81 9.08
C ARG A 21 17.31 -2.71 8.13
N ASP A 22 17.87 -2.70 6.92
CA ASP A 22 17.44 -1.80 5.85
C ASP A 22 15.96 -2.01 5.51
N HIS A 23 15.23 -0.91 5.36
CA HIS A 23 13.81 -0.94 5.01
C HIS A 23 13.61 -1.24 3.53
N TYR A 24 14.61 -0.92 2.70
CA TYR A 24 14.58 -1.14 1.26
C TYR A 24 15.86 -1.77 0.74
N ILE A 25 15.70 -2.64 -0.26
CA ILE A 25 16.77 -2.97 -1.21
C ILE A 25 16.46 -2.26 -2.53
N VAL A 26 17.40 -1.43 -3.00
CA VAL A 26 17.31 -0.74 -4.28
C VAL A 26 18.11 -1.52 -5.31
N VAL A 27 17.45 -2.08 -6.31
CA VAL A 27 18.08 -2.88 -7.36
C VAL A 27 18.36 -2.02 -8.59
N GLY A 28 19.58 -2.07 -9.08
CA GLY A 28 20.06 -1.39 -10.29
C GLY A 28 21.01 -0.23 -9.98
N ASP A 29 21.66 0.29 -11.03
CA ASP A 29 22.75 1.27 -10.90
C ASP A 29 22.34 2.72 -11.16
N LEU A 30 21.09 2.94 -11.57
CA LEU A 30 20.58 4.27 -11.87
C LEU A 30 20.14 5.01 -10.59
N PRO A 31 20.23 6.35 -10.56
CA PRO A 31 19.76 7.15 -9.44
C PRO A 31 18.29 6.86 -9.10
N LEU A 32 17.92 7.08 -7.84
CA LEU A 32 16.52 7.06 -7.43
C LEU A 32 15.74 8.14 -8.19
N ASP A 33 14.45 7.90 -8.40
CA ASP A 33 13.55 8.96 -8.83
C ASP A 33 13.53 10.08 -7.77
N PRO A 34 13.45 11.37 -8.16
CA PRO A 34 13.45 12.49 -7.22
C PRO A 34 12.41 12.37 -6.10
N ALA A 35 11.23 11.79 -6.37
CA ALA A 35 10.21 11.57 -5.36
C ALA A 35 10.66 10.55 -4.31
N SER A 36 11.32 9.47 -4.76
CA SER A 36 11.86 8.44 -3.86
C SER A 36 13.03 8.98 -3.05
N GLU A 37 13.91 9.78 -3.67
CA GLU A 37 15.02 10.42 -2.98
C GLU A 37 14.53 11.39 -1.89
N TRP A 38 13.54 12.22 -2.21
CA TRP A 38 12.90 13.11 -1.25
C TRP A 38 12.27 12.32 -0.10
N TRP A 39 11.49 11.27 -0.38
CA TRP A 39 10.87 10.45 0.65
C TRP A 39 11.91 9.80 1.56
N PHE A 40 12.95 9.22 0.98
CA PHE A 40 13.98 8.50 1.72
C PHE A 40 14.74 9.44 2.65
N LYS A 41 15.05 10.65 2.16
CA LYS A 41 15.72 11.69 2.96
C LYS A 41 14.82 12.24 4.06
N THR A 42 13.57 12.57 3.74
CA THR A 42 12.63 13.21 4.69
C THR A 42 12.31 12.29 5.87
N PHE A 43 12.14 11.00 5.63
CA PHE A 43 11.76 10.03 6.66
C PHE A 43 12.94 9.18 7.18
N GLY A 44 14.18 9.49 6.77
CA GLY A 44 15.37 8.75 7.20
C GLY A 44 15.31 7.26 6.84
N VAL A 45 14.76 6.93 5.67
CA VAL A 45 14.60 5.55 5.22
C VAL A 45 15.96 4.96 4.92
N ARG A 46 16.32 3.90 5.66
CA ARG A 46 17.53 3.11 5.39
C ARG A 46 17.32 2.18 4.21
N TYR A 47 18.32 2.12 3.34
CA TYR A 47 18.30 1.24 2.19
C TYR A 47 19.71 0.77 1.85
N GLN A 48 19.80 -0.44 1.31
CA GLN A 48 21.00 -0.94 0.65
C GLN A 48 20.77 -0.98 -0.86
N ARG A 49 21.80 -0.66 -1.65
CA ARG A 49 21.76 -0.79 -3.10
C ARG A 49 22.48 -2.06 -3.55
N VAL A 50 21.90 -2.74 -4.53
CA VAL A 50 22.48 -3.90 -5.20
C VAL A 50 22.32 -3.76 -6.70
N THR A 51 23.23 -4.33 -7.50
CA THR A 51 23.11 -4.29 -8.96
C THR A 51 22.17 -5.38 -9.47
N ASN A 52 22.22 -6.57 -8.87
CA ASN A 52 21.35 -7.70 -9.19
C ASN A 52 20.43 -8.04 -8.01
N VAL A 53 19.18 -8.41 -8.30
CA VAL A 53 18.23 -8.89 -7.27
C VAL A 53 18.73 -10.13 -6.55
N LEU A 54 19.56 -10.94 -7.20
CA LEU A 54 20.15 -12.13 -6.57
C LEU A 54 21.18 -11.78 -5.48
N ASP A 55 21.64 -10.53 -5.42
CA ASP A 55 22.55 -10.04 -4.39
C ASP A 55 21.80 -9.47 -3.17
N ASP A 56 20.45 -9.53 -3.19
CA ASP A 56 19.62 -9.24 -2.03
C ASP A 56 19.94 -10.23 -0.90
N PRO A 57 20.37 -9.77 0.29
CA PRO A 57 20.76 -10.66 1.37
C PRO A 57 19.56 -11.37 2.03
N HIS A 58 18.35 -10.83 1.87
CA HIS A 58 17.13 -11.31 2.53
C HIS A 58 15.93 -11.30 1.58
N PRO A 59 15.98 -12.02 0.45
CA PRO A 59 14.91 -12.02 -0.55
C PRO A 59 13.56 -12.43 0.04
N GLU A 60 13.55 -13.29 1.06
CA GLU A 60 12.39 -13.76 1.81
C GLU A 60 11.62 -12.65 2.54
N ASP A 61 12.28 -11.56 2.91
CA ASP A 61 11.68 -10.44 3.65
C ASP A 61 10.93 -9.46 2.70
N THR A 62 10.92 -9.73 1.39
CA THR A 62 10.32 -8.79 0.41
C THR A 62 8.80 -8.83 0.45
N VAL A 63 8.17 -7.71 0.82
CA VAL A 63 6.70 -7.58 0.86
C VAL A 63 6.11 -6.77 -0.28
N ARG A 64 6.92 -5.94 -0.95
CA ARG A 64 6.48 -5.18 -2.12
C ARG A 64 7.65 -4.94 -3.07
N VAL A 65 7.38 -5.10 -4.36
CA VAL A 65 8.28 -4.66 -5.44
C VAL A 65 7.69 -3.40 -6.07
N GLY A 66 8.44 -2.31 -6.06
CA GLY A 66 7.98 -1.00 -6.51
C GLY A 66 8.89 -0.37 -7.56
N VAL A 67 8.32 0.46 -8.43
CA VAL A 67 9.04 1.41 -9.28
C VAL A 67 8.33 2.75 -9.23
N VAL A 68 9.12 3.82 -9.19
CA VAL A 68 8.62 5.20 -9.25
C VAL A 68 9.15 5.83 -10.53
N ALA A 69 8.24 6.42 -11.32
CA ALA A 69 8.57 7.17 -12.52
C ALA A 69 7.41 8.10 -12.92
N THR A 70 7.52 8.77 -14.07
CA THR A 70 6.46 9.62 -14.62
C THR A 70 5.29 8.80 -15.18
N GLY A 71 4.08 9.36 -15.12
CA GLY A 71 2.84 8.62 -15.44
C GLY A 71 2.73 8.05 -16.85
N SER A 72 3.25 8.74 -17.88
CA SER A 72 3.19 8.26 -19.26
C SER A 72 4.08 7.03 -19.52
N MET A 73 5.15 6.86 -18.74
CA MET A 73 6.06 5.72 -18.86
C MET A 73 5.54 4.49 -18.10
N LEU A 74 4.96 4.67 -16.91
CA LEU A 74 4.56 3.53 -16.06
C LEU A 74 3.38 2.73 -16.59
N SER A 75 2.47 3.32 -17.38
CA SER A 75 1.35 2.57 -17.97
C SER A 75 1.83 1.43 -18.87
N ALA A 76 2.80 1.70 -19.76
CA ALA A 76 3.35 0.67 -20.65
C ALA A 76 4.13 -0.40 -19.88
N ILE A 77 4.91 0.02 -18.88
CA ILE A 77 5.67 -0.89 -18.00
C ILE A 77 4.71 -1.79 -17.22
N ALA A 78 3.62 -1.25 -16.71
CA ALA A 78 2.62 -2.00 -15.96
C ALA A 78 1.93 -3.07 -16.82
N GLU A 79 1.61 -2.76 -18.08
CA GLU A 79 1.04 -3.74 -19.02
C GLU A 79 2.02 -4.87 -19.35
N GLU A 80 3.29 -4.55 -19.64
CA GLU A 80 4.32 -5.56 -19.89
C GLU A 80 4.52 -6.46 -18.66
N VAL A 81 4.64 -5.86 -17.48
CA VAL A 81 4.82 -6.60 -16.23
C VAL A 81 3.62 -7.51 -15.97
N ARG A 82 2.39 -7.05 -16.19
CA ARG A 82 1.19 -7.90 -16.10
C ARG A 82 1.23 -9.06 -17.08
N GLY A 83 1.69 -8.84 -18.32
CA GLY A 83 1.87 -9.90 -19.31
C GLY A 83 2.89 -10.95 -18.87
N ASP A 84 4.03 -10.51 -18.33
CA ASP A 84 5.12 -11.39 -17.89
C ASP A 84 4.76 -12.20 -16.63
N ILE A 85 4.13 -11.56 -15.66
CA ILE A 85 3.85 -12.20 -14.36
C ILE A 85 2.50 -12.91 -14.32
N GLY A 86 1.54 -12.51 -15.16
CA GLY A 86 0.18 -13.04 -15.21
C GLY A 86 -0.50 -12.99 -13.85
N GLU A 87 -1.21 -14.06 -13.51
CA GLU A 87 -1.92 -14.21 -12.23
C GLU A 87 -1.01 -14.65 -11.07
N ARG A 88 0.31 -14.41 -11.12
CA ARG A 88 1.23 -14.79 -10.03
C ARG A 88 1.36 -13.74 -8.94
N ALA A 89 1.15 -12.46 -9.29
CA ALA A 89 1.26 -11.34 -8.36
C ALA A 89 0.14 -10.33 -8.67
N LEU A 90 -0.16 -9.46 -7.71
CA LEU A 90 -1.07 -8.34 -7.91
C LEU A 90 -0.25 -7.13 -8.38
N VAL A 91 -0.61 -6.53 -9.52
CA VAL A 91 0.04 -5.33 -10.07
C VAL A 91 -0.92 -4.15 -9.98
N GLN A 92 -0.52 -3.14 -9.23
CA GLN A 92 -1.28 -1.91 -9.05
C GLN A 92 -0.44 -0.72 -9.52
N HIS A 93 -1.11 0.24 -10.18
CA HIS A 93 -0.48 1.45 -10.70
C HIS A 93 -1.37 2.66 -10.39
N TRP A 94 -0.82 3.66 -9.73
CA TRP A 94 -1.55 4.89 -9.38
C TRP A 94 -0.63 6.11 -9.36
N SER A 95 -1.24 7.30 -9.40
CA SER A 95 -0.53 8.55 -9.15
C SER A 95 -0.20 8.64 -7.66
N ALA A 96 1.08 8.86 -7.35
CA ALA A 96 1.52 9.18 -6.01
C ALA A 96 0.77 10.42 -5.50
N VAL A 97 0.39 10.42 -4.23
CA VAL A 97 0.12 11.67 -3.51
C VAL A 97 1.49 12.21 -3.07
N THR A 98 2.20 12.86 -4.00
CA THR A 98 3.39 13.65 -3.67
C THR A 98 2.97 15.09 -3.49
N GLU A 99 3.65 15.84 -2.62
CA GLU A 99 3.57 17.29 -2.67
C GLU A 99 3.98 17.73 -4.08
N GLU A 100 3.02 18.21 -4.88
CA GLU A 100 3.23 18.54 -6.29
C GLU A 100 4.35 19.60 -6.46
N GLN A 101 4.56 20.41 -5.41
CA GLN A 101 5.66 21.38 -5.31
C GLN A 101 7.04 20.74 -5.13
N ALA A 102 7.13 19.51 -4.59
CA ALA A 102 8.39 18.84 -4.33
C ALA A 102 9.03 18.23 -5.59
N THR A 103 8.22 17.78 -6.57
CA THR A 103 8.71 17.03 -7.75
C THR A 103 8.43 17.71 -9.09
N GLY A 104 7.53 18.70 -9.13
CA GLY A 104 7.20 19.45 -10.35
C GLY A 104 6.52 18.63 -11.46
N SER A 105 6.12 17.38 -11.18
CA SER A 105 5.37 16.50 -12.08
C SER A 105 4.57 15.44 -11.31
N ALA A 106 3.51 14.92 -11.94
CA ALA A 106 2.74 13.80 -11.39
C ALA A 106 3.62 12.55 -11.33
N THR A 107 4.08 12.21 -10.13
CA THR A 107 4.80 10.99 -9.83
C THR A 107 3.82 9.82 -9.85
N HIS A 108 4.18 8.71 -10.46
CA HIS A 108 3.38 7.49 -10.43
C HIS A 108 4.14 6.36 -9.74
N LEU A 109 3.41 5.46 -9.09
CA LEU A 109 3.95 4.25 -8.48
C LEU A 109 3.38 3.04 -9.20
N LEU A 110 4.27 2.14 -9.58
CA LEU A 110 3.93 0.77 -9.93
C LEU A 110 4.32 -0.13 -8.76
N GLU A 111 3.36 -0.79 -8.16
CA GLU A 111 3.55 -1.67 -7.02
C GLU A 111 3.09 -3.08 -7.34
N ILE A 112 3.86 -4.06 -6.88
CA ILE A 112 3.62 -5.47 -7.09
C ILE A 112 3.66 -6.16 -5.72
N PHE A 113 2.59 -6.89 -5.43
CA PHE A 113 2.38 -7.60 -4.17
C PHE A 113 2.08 -9.08 -4.42
N ASP A 114 2.24 -9.90 -3.38
CA ASP A 114 1.61 -11.22 -3.38
C ASP A 114 0.09 -11.07 -3.55
N ARG A 115 -0.54 -11.98 -4.29
CA ARG A 115 -1.98 -11.89 -4.59
C ARG A 115 -2.88 -12.10 -3.40
N GLN A 116 -2.38 -12.81 -2.40
CA GLN A 116 -3.11 -13.09 -1.17
C GLN A 116 -2.88 -11.97 -0.14
N ALA A 117 -1.95 -11.04 -0.41
CA ALA A 117 -1.67 -9.94 0.48
C ALA A 117 -2.75 -8.85 0.34
N SER A 118 -3.48 -8.64 1.43
CA SER A 118 -4.42 -7.54 1.62
C SER A 118 -4.37 -7.03 3.05
N LYS A 119 -4.87 -5.80 3.29
CA LYS A 119 -5.01 -5.27 4.66
C LYS A 119 -5.86 -6.22 5.53
N TRP A 120 -6.90 -6.83 4.94
CA TRP A 120 -7.74 -7.81 5.64
C TRP A 120 -6.99 -9.09 6.00
N SER A 121 -6.20 -9.64 5.08
CA SER A 121 -5.39 -10.84 5.34
C SER A 121 -4.45 -10.65 6.54
N MET A 122 -3.87 -9.45 6.69
CA MET A 122 -3.03 -9.06 7.82
C MET A 122 -3.83 -8.99 9.12
N VAL A 123 -4.99 -8.33 9.12
CA VAL A 123 -5.87 -8.25 10.30
C VAL A 123 -6.29 -9.65 10.77
N ARG A 124 -6.66 -10.54 9.84
CA ARG A 124 -7.00 -11.93 10.18
C ARG A 124 -5.83 -12.69 10.78
N ALA A 125 -4.62 -12.50 10.25
CA ALA A 125 -3.42 -13.10 10.82
C ALA A 125 -3.15 -12.59 12.25
N LEU A 126 -3.33 -11.29 12.49
CA LEU A 126 -3.23 -10.67 13.81
C LEU A 126 -4.29 -11.22 14.78
N CYS A 127 -5.55 -11.27 14.38
CA CYS A 127 -6.63 -11.83 15.19
C CYS A 127 -6.33 -13.27 15.63
N ARG A 128 -5.87 -14.13 14.71
CA ARG A 128 -5.47 -15.50 15.03
C ARG A 128 -4.31 -15.56 16.02
N ARG A 129 -3.30 -14.69 15.85
CA ARG A 129 -2.11 -14.67 16.70
C ARG A 129 -2.44 -14.23 18.13
N GLU A 130 -3.28 -13.20 18.28
CA GLU A 130 -3.63 -12.61 19.58
C GLU A 130 -4.87 -13.26 20.23
N GLY A 131 -5.55 -14.17 19.53
CA GLY A 131 -6.78 -14.81 20.01
C GLY A 131 -8.01 -13.90 19.98
N PHE A 132 -8.04 -12.88 19.12
CA PHE A 132 -9.20 -12.03 18.91
C PHE A 132 -10.19 -12.66 17.91
N ASP A 133 -11.48 -12.44 18.14
CA ASP A 133 -12.52 -12.80 17.18
C ASP A 133 -12.56 -11.78 16.03
N GLU A 134 -12.26 -12.22 14.81
CA GLU A 134 -12.31 -11.38 13.61
C GLU A 134 -13.70 -10.78 13.37
N ARG A 135 -14.78 -11.40 13.90
CA ARG A 135 -16.16 -10.89 13.85
C ARG A 135 -16.42 -9.71 14.80
N ARG A 136 -15.40 -9.25 15.52
CA ARG A 136 -15.47 -8.06 16.37
C ARG A 136 -14.60 -6.92 15.84
N VAL A 137 -14.02 -7.08 14.67
CA VAL A 137 -13.20 -6.05 14.04
C VAL A 137 -14.10 -4.96 13.45
N VAL A 138 -13.79 -3.71 13.79
CA VAL A 138 -14.31 -2.53 13.10
C VAL A 138 -13.17 -1.94 12.29
N ALA A 139 -13.43 -1.62 11.02
CA ALA A 139 -12.45 -1.02 10.14
C ALA A 139 -12.90 0.37 9.68
N ILE A 140 -11.95 1.29 9.58
CA ILE A 140 -12.15 2.63 9.03
C ILE A 140 -11.16 2.79 7.88
N GLY A 141 -11.62 3.24 6.71
CA GLY A 141 -10.77 3.34 5.52
C GLY A 141 -11.32 4.29 4.47
N ASP A 142 -10.49 4.55 3.45
CA ASP A 142 -10.78 5.55 2.43
C ASP A 142 -10.18 5.21 1.05
N GLY A 143 -9.09 4.44 1.02
CA GLY A 143 -8.37 4.08 -0.20
C GLY A 143 -8.78 2.73 -0.80
N LEU A 144 -8.42 2.50 -2.07
CA LEU A 144 -8.70 1.23 -2.75
C LEU A 144 -8.15 -0.01 -2.02
N ASN A 145 -7.04 0.14 -1.28
CA ASN A 145 -6.48 -0.94 -0.47
C ASN A 145 -7.30 -1.25 0.81
N ASP A 146 -8.32 -0.45 1.14
CA ASP A 146 -9.26 -0.66 2.25
C ASP A 146 -10.55 -1.37 1.84
N VAL A 147 -10.82 -1.57 0.54
CA VAL A 147 -12.07 -2.19 0.06
C VAL A 147 -12.29 -3.57 0.68
N GLU A 148 -11.29 -4.45 0.60
CA GLU A 148 -11.39 -5.79 1.20
C GLU A 148 -11.43 -5.74 2.73
N LEU A 149 -10.77 -4.75 3.34
CA LEU A 149 -10.77 -4.55 4.79
C LEU A 149 -12.18 -4.20 5.29
N LEU A 150 -12.86 -3.25 4.65
CA LEU A 150 -14.20 -2.82 5.04
C LEU A 150 -15.24 -3.89 4.73
N ALA A 151 -15.16 -4.53 3.56
CA ALA A 151 -16.13 -5.55 3.13
C ALA A 151 -16.17 -6.80 4.05
N ASN A 152 -15.11 -7.05 4.83
CA ASN A 152 -15.03 -8.23 5.70
C ASN A 152 -15.04 -7.91 7.20
N ALA A 153 -14.85 -6.64 7.59
CA ALA A 153 -14.97 -6.25 8.99
C ALA A 153 -16.42 -6.44 9.48
N ALA A 154 -16.61 -6.55 10.80
CA ALA A 154 -17.94 -6.59 11.39
C ALA A 154 -18.70 -5.26 11.19
N VAL A 155 -17.95 -4.16 11.13
CA VAL A 155 -18.43 -2.85 10.67
C VAL A 155 -17.33 -2.22 9.82
N GLY A 156 -17.60 -2.01 8.54
CA GLY A 156 -16.76 -1.23 7.64
C GLY A 156 -17.22 0.23 7.57
N ILE A 157 -16.35 1.18 7.89
CA ILE A 157 -16.65 2.62 7.95
C ILE A 157 -15.82 3.37 6.90
N ALA A 158 -16.49 3.99 5.93
CA ALA A 158 -15.85 4.87 4.97
C ALA A 158 -15.66 6.30 5.53
N MET A 159 -14.49 6.88 5.31
CA MET A 159 -14.26 8.32 5.54
C MET A 159 -14.98 9.16 4.47
N GLU A 160 -15.27 10.43 4.77
CA GLU A 160 -15.93 11.33 3.80
C GLU A 160 -15.16 11.50 2.49
N ASN A 161 -13.82 11.45 2.54
CA ASN A 161 -12.94 11.54 1.37
C ASN A 161 -12.67 10.17 0.71
N ALA A 162 -13.43 9.13 1.06
CA ALA A 162 -13.22 7.80 0.52
C ALA A 162 -13.53 7.72 -0.98
N SER A 163 -12.81 6.84 -1.66
CA SER A 163 -13.09 6.52 -3.06
C SER A 163 -14.47 5.87 -3.24
N GLU A 164 -15.07 5.99 -4.43
CA GLU A 164 -16.38 5.38 -4.73
C GLU A 164 -16.41 3.87 -4.46
N ALA A 165 -15.33 3.16 -4.77
CA ALA A 165 -15.21 1.73 -4.53
C ALA A 165 -15.23 1.37 -3.04
N VAL A 166 -14.69 2.24 -2.18
CA VAL A 166 -14.75 2.09 -0.72
C VAL A 166 -16.15 2.39 -0.20
N CYS A 167 -16.76 3.48 -0.66
CA CYS A 167 -18.13 3.83 -0.30
C CYS A 167 -19.13 2.72 -0.66
N ALA A 168 -18.90 2.01 -1.77
CA ALA A 168 -19.78 0.94 -2.25
C ALA A 168 -19.82 -0.30 -1.34
N VAL A 169 -18.81 -0.50 -0.48
CA VAL A 169 -18.70 -1.67 0.41
C VAL A 169 -18.82 -1.31 1.90
N ALA A 170 -19.02 -0.03 2.22
CA ALA A 170 -19.07 0.43 3.61
C ALA A 170 -20.46 0.26 4.23
N ASP A 171 -20.50 -0.13 5.49
CA ASP A 171 -21.73 -0.20 6.30
C ASP A 171 -22.14 1.18 6.85
N ALA A 172 -21.16 2.05 7.05
CA ALA A 172 -21.36 3.38 7.61
C ALA A 172 -20.33 4.39 7.08
N PHE A 173 -20.62 5.67 7.34
CA PHE A 173 -19.77 6.78 6.96
C PHE A 173 -19.40 7.63 8.17
N THR A 174 -18.20 8.22 8.13
CA THR A 174 -17.72 9.20 9.11
C THR A 174 -17.21 10.48 8.43
N GLY A 175 -16.78 11.47 9.20
CA GLY A 175 -16.28 12.74 8.69
C GLY A 175 -14.97 12.64 7.90
N HIS A 176 -14.55 13.76 7.33
CA HIS A 176 -13.28 13.90 6.61
C HIS A 176 -12.04 13.69 7.49
N HIS A 177 -10.93 13.23 6.90
CA HIS A 177 -9.66 13.01 7.63
C HIS A 177 -9.14 14.30 8.29
N ASP A 178 -9.19 15.44 7.59
CA ASP A 178 -8.82 16.77 8.15
C ASP A 178 -9.79 17.32 9.20
N ARG A 179 -10.88 16.61 9.52
CA ARG A 179 -11.91 17.04 10.47
C ARG A 179 -12.17 15.96 11.53
N ASP A 180 -11.12 15.25 11.93
CA ASP A 180 -11.15 14.23 12.98
C ASP A 180 -12.13 13.07 12.69
N GLY A 181 -12.34 12.71 11.42
CA GLY A 181 -13.31 11.67 11.04
C GLY A 181 -13.12 10.32 11.76
N VAL A 182 -11.89 9.93 12.05
CA VAL A 182 -11.60 8.73 12.85
C VAL A 182 -12.12 8.86 14.28
N ALA A 183 -11.89 10.01 14.92
CA ALA A 183 -12.34 10.24 16.30
C ALA A 183 -13.87 10.25 16.39
N GLN A 184 -14.54 10.86 15.41
CA GLN A 184 -16.01 10.86 15.33
C GLN A 184 -16.58 9.43 15.19
N ALA A 185 -15.94 8.57 14.39
CA ALA A 185 -16.34 7.18 14.24
C ALA A 185 -16.20 6.42 15.57
N ILE A 186 -15.08 6.59 16.27
CA ILE A 186 -14.82 5.98 17.58
C ILE A 186 -15.86 6.44 18.62
N ASP A 187 -16.14 7.74 18.71
CA ASP A 187 -17.12 8.28 19.65
C ASP A 187 -18.52 7.69 19.39
N ARG A 188 -18.93 7.59 18.12
CA ARG A 188 -20.19 6.95 17.74
C ARG A 188 -20.24 5.47 18.11
N LEU A 189 -19.15 4.73 17.95
CA LEU A 189 -19.06 3.32 18.36
C LEU A 189 -19.21 3.16 19.87
N LEU A 190 -18.48 3.98 20.65
CA LEU A 190 -18.52 3.94 22.11
C LEU A 190 -19.90 4.34 22.66
N ASN A 191 -20.60 5.24 21.99
CA ASN A 191 -21.95 5.67 22.33
C ASN A 191 -23.06 4.76 21.77
N GLY A 192 -22.72 3.67 21.07
CA GLY A 192 -23.69 2.73 20.49
C GLY A 192 -24.44 3.24 19.25
N GLY A 193 -23.97 4.33 18.63
CA GLY A 193 -24.53 4.92 17.41
C GLY A 193 -24.05 4.26 16.10
N LEU A 194 -23.21 3.23 16.19
CA LEU A 194 -22.75 2.40 15.09
C LEU A 194 -22.76 0.94 15.53
N SER A 195 -23.50 0.09 14.83
CA SER A 195 -23.58 -1.35 15.08
C SER A 195 -23.54 -2.11 13.75
N ALA A 196 -23.04 -3.34 13.79
CA ALA A 196 -23.11 -4.24 12.64
C ALA A 196 -24.58 -4.37 12.15
N PRO A 197 -24.81 -4.47 10.83
CA PRO A 197 -26.12 -4.86 10.31
C PRO A 197 -26.56 -6.18 10.99
N LEU A 198 -27.81 -6.26 11.43
CA LEU A 198 -28.37 -7.52 11.92
C LEU A 198 -28.39 -8.49 10.74
N ALA A 199 -27.58 -9.55 10.82
CA ALA A 199 -27.51 -10.65 9.86
C ALA A 199 -28.78 -11.51 9.87
#